data_AF-A0A101MR15-F1
#
_entry.id   AF-A0A101MR15-F1
#
_cell.length_a   1.000
_cell.length_b   1.000
_cell.length_c   1.000
_cell.angle_alpha   90.00
_cell.angle_beta   90.00
_cell.angle_gamma   90.00
#
_symmetry.space_group_name_H-M   'P 1'
#
loop_
_entity.id
_entity.type
_entity.pdbx_description
1 polymer ?
#
loop_
_entity_poly.entity_id
_entity_poly.type
_entity_poly.pdbx_seq_one_letter_code
_entity_poly.pdbx_strand_id
1 'polypeptide(L)'
;MRYLQPSHLYTRLIDTIPTSLPLPWSSDPAVKGDPRKSVKWIDGFRGIASFLVVLTHLARAWDYDLFSPRDNEKATPRILQWPILRIPWQGRLGVTIFAFLTGYVCALKPLKLSRAGDTTGAFETIAKSAFRRPPRLIFPATIALCISWTVAQFGGFIVANRSDCWWCRYAAPDLADSFWKELIRLPMNFLSTWTTGYMAYDDHQWALLPLLWSSMLVFLVLSATMFVKFRYRVVVYIGMLLYFHQNAGKDIETFQMQAIYGMLLSDFSYHTALKDWIENHPRGRKMLTIPLTIFALLLASYPGEHPEWAGWSNVMLKASHYIFPPDVNVGKRYTALAIDMIILAVFFSPSTKDFLSSRLLLWLGKQSFAVYLIHGTMLRVVLCWMLYGISGEPWNGSEPLTDDKRDDWLRIRPPWVVGISIPVWIGLVYILAALWTAYVDPFCASMTQKLEKAVFVEDEKTPLPTQSIPMQTT
;
A
#
# COMPACT_ATOMS: atom_id res chain seq x y z
N MET A 1 34.77 -29.99 21.97
CA MET A 1 33.41 -29.60 21.53
C MET A 1 33.50 -28.25 20.84
N ARG A 2 33.49 -28.23 19.49
CA ARG A 2 33.45 -26.98 18.72
C ARG A 2 32.01 -26.48 18.71
N TYR A 3 31.77 -25.31 19.28
CA TYR A 3 30.50 -24.60 19.21
C TYR A 3 30.15 -24.33 17.75
N LEU A 4 28.95 -24.75 17.33
CA LEU A 4 28.34 -24.38 16.07
C LEU A 4 28.17 -22.85 16.04
N GLN A 5 28.96 -22.17 15.21
CA GLN A 5 28.65 -20.78 14.85
C GLN A 5 27.29 -20.77 14.13
N PRO A 6 26.28 -20.01 14.60
CA PRO A 6 25.05 -19.87 13.85
C PRO A 6 25.39 -19.28 12.47
N SER A 7 24.91 -19.95 11.42
CA SER A 7 25.13 -19.51 10.06
C SER A 7 24.61 -18.08 9.88
N HIS A 8 25.28 -17.29 9.04
CA HIS A 8 24.89 -15.90 8.74
C HIS A 8 23.42 -15.77 8.24
N LEU A 9 22.83 -16.89 7.78
CA LEU A 9 21.41 -17.11 7.48
C LEU A 9 20.51 -17.06 8.72
N TYR A 10 20.89 -17.78 9.79
CA TYR A 10 20.11 -17.90 11.02
C TYR A 10 20.04 -16.58 11.79
N THR A 11 21.15 -15.83 11.87
CA THR A 11 21.20 -14.53 12.55
C THR A 11 20.33 -13.49 11.85
N ARG A 12 20.35 -13.42 10.51
CA ARG A 12 19.49 -12.49 9.74
C ARG A 12 18.01 -12.84 9.86
N LEU A 13 17.68 -14.13 9.91
CA LEU A 13 16.30 -14.59 10.12
C LEU A 13 15.78 -14.21 11.51
N ILE A 14 16.60 -14.39 12.55
CA ILE A 14 16.28 -14.00 13.93
C ILE A 14 16.11 -12.48 14.08
N ASP A 15 16.92 -11.67 13.40
CA ASP A 15 16.75 -10.21 13.40
C ASP A 15 15.47 -9.76 12.66
N THR A 16 14.96 -10.62 11.77
CA THR A 16 13.68 -10.42 11.09
C THR A 16 12.49 -11.10 11.76
N ILE A 17 12.65 -11.90 12.81
CA ILE A 17 11.55 -12.49 13.56
C ILE A 17 11.53 -11.78 14.91
N PRO A 18 10.38 -11.32 15.44
CA PRO A 18 10.33 -10.76 16.79
C PRO A 18 10.69 -11.86 17.80
N THR A 19 11.97 -12.02 18.13
CA THR A 19 12.54 -13.17 18.86
C THR A 19 12.44 -13.04 20.38
N SER A 20 11.44 -12.34 20.87
CA SER A 20 10.99 -12.51 22.24
C SER A 20 9.49 -12.25 22.31
N LEU A 21 8.77 -13.14 22.99
CA LEU A 21 7.39 -12.95 23.44
C LEU A 21 7.40 -12.33 24.86
N PRO A 22 7.69 -11.03 25.05
CA PRO A 22 7.02 -10.25 26.08
C PRO A 22 5.76 -9.62 25.48
N LEU A 23 4.77 -9.37 26.32
CA LEU A 23 3.43 -8.91 25.96
C LEU A 23 3.43 -7.84 24.82
N PRO A 24 2.46 -7.89 23.87
CA PRO A 24 2.43 -7.07 22.65
C PRO A 24 2.42 -5.54 22.85
N TRP A 25 2.36 -5.10 24.11
CA TRP A 25 2.11 -3.73 24.54
C TRP A 25 3.28 -3.10 25.29
N SER A 26 4.41 -3.79 25.47
CA SER A 26 5.58 -3.19 26.15
C SER A 26 6.27 -2.18 25.23
N SER A 27 5.98 -0.90 25.45
CA SER A 27 6.78 0.18 24.89
C SER A 27 8.14 0.20 25.58
N ASP A 28 9.21 0.09 24.79
CA ASP A 28 10.58 0.07 25.28
C ASP A 28 10.96 1.47 25.83
N PRO A 29 11.30 1.62 27.12
CA PRO A 29 11.50 2.93 27.74
C PRO A 29 12.73 3.68 27.20
N ALA A 30 13.68 2.99 26.57
CA ALA A 30 14.91 3.56 26.01
C ALA A 30 14.70 4.44 24.75
N VAL A 31 13.47 4.57 24.22
CA VAL A 31 13.20 5.29 22.97
C VAL A 31 12.54 6.67 23.22
N LYS A 32 12.52 7.21 24.44
CA LYS A 32 12.03 8.59 24.66
C LYS A 32 13.09 9.61 24.22
N GLY A 33 12.84 10.29 23.10
CA GLY A 33 13.63 11.46 22.65
C GLY A 33 14.13 11.44 21.20
N ASP A 34 13.96 10.36 20.44
CA ASP A 34 14.52 10.26 19.09
C ASP A 34 13.61 10.94 18.03
N PRO A 35 14.09 11.92 17.23
CA PRO A 35 13.39 12.45 16.06
C PRO A 35 12.90 11.38 15.07
N ARG A 36 13.48 10.16 15.11
CA ARG A 36 13.01 8.99 14.36
C ARG A 36 11.60 8.54 14.78
N LYS A 37 11.10 8.87 15.98
CA LYS A 37 9.71 8.58 16.41
C LYS A 37 8.66 9.34 15.59
N SER A 38 8.99 10.53 15.08
CA SER A 38 8.07 11.32 14.24
C SER A 38 7.79 10.67 12.88
N VAL A 39 8.60 9.67 12.48
CA VAL A 39 8.45 8.94 11.20
C VAL A 39 8.02 7.49 11.43
N LYS A 40 8.32 6.89 12.59
CA LYS A 40 7.97 5.47 12.89
C LYS A 40 6.48 5.16 12.76
N TRP A 41 5.58 6.07 13.13
CA TRP A 41 4.14 5.83 13.01
C TRP A 41 3.69 5.59 11.57
N ILE A 42 4.42 6.11 10.57
CA ILE A 42 4.16 5.91 9.13
C ILE A 42 4.40 4.45 8.76
N ASP A 43 5.52 3.88 9.21
CA ASP A 43 5.82 2.47 8.97
C ASP A 43 4.77 1.58 9.66
N GLY A 44 4.35 1.93 10.88
CA GLY A 44 3.26 1.23 11.55
C GLY A 44 1.93 1.28 10.81
N PHE A 45 1.57 2.47 10.31
CA PHE A 45 0.36 2.68 9.53
C PHE A 45 0.40 1.92 8.20
N ARG A 46 1.58 1.83 7.59
CA ARG A 46 1.85 0.98 6.42
C ARG A 46 1.61 -0.50 6.70
N GLY A 47 2.00 -0.98 7.88
CA GLY A 47 1.76 -2.35 8.32
C GLY A 47 0.28 -2.68 8.44
N ILE A 48 -0.51 -1.77 9.01
CA ILE A 48 -1.98 -1.88 9.04
C ILE A 48 -2.53 -1.95 7.61
N ALA A 49 -2.09 -1.05 6.73
CA ALA A 49 -2.53 -1.02 5.34
C ALA A 49 -2.28 -2.35 4.60
N SER A 50 -1.07 -2.93 4.72
CA SER A 50 -0.78 -4.24 4.11
C SER A 50 -1.66 -5.36 4.66
N PHE A 51 -1.94 -5.35 5.96
CA PHE A 51 -2.79 -6.38 6.56
C PHE A 51 -4.25 -6.26 6.09
N LEU A 52 -4.77 -5.03 6.00
CA LEU A 52 -6.13 -4.76 5.46
C LEU A 52 -6.28 -5.23 4.00
N VAL A 53 -5.24 -5.07 3.18
CA VAL A 53 -5.24 -5.59 1.78
C VAL A 53 -5.39 -7.11 1.78
N VAL A 54 -4.61 -7.82 2.61
CA VAL A 54 -4.70 -9.29 2.70
C VAL A 54 -6.10 -9.73 3.14
N LEU A 55 -6.67 -9.12 4.19
CA LEU A 55 -8.02 -9.44 4.67
C LEU A 55 -9.11 -9.18 3.61
N THR A 56 -8.94 -8.12 2.82
CA THR A 56 -9.85 -7.82 1.72
C THR A 56 -9.83 -8.92 0.66
N HIS A 57 -8.65 -9.39 0.25
CA HIS A 57 -8.58 -10.41 -0.79
C HIS A 57 -9.12 -11.75 -0.30
N LEU A 58 -8.95 -12.06 0.99
CA LEU A 58 -9.62 -13.19 1.63
C LEU A 58 -11.15 -13.05 1.57
N ALA A 59 -11.68 -11.88 1.96
CA ALA A 59 -13.13 -11.62 1.90
C ALA A 59 -13.65 -11.65 0.45
N ARG A 60 -12.96 -11.00 -0.49
CA ARG A 60 -13.36 -10.98 -1.90
C ARG A 60 -13.40 -12.38 -2.52
N ALA A 61 -12.51 -13.27 -2.10
CA ALA A 61 -12.46 -14.64 -2.58
C ALA A 61 -13.55 -15.52 -1.96
N TRP A 62 -13.73 -15.50 -0.63
CA TRP A 62 -14.56 -16.51 0.06
C TRP A 62 -15.77 -15.96 0.83
N ASP A 63 -15.95 -14.65 0.95
CA ASP A 63 -17.11 -14.02 1.61
C ASP A 63 -17.42 -12.64 0.99
N TYR A 64 -17.81 -12.63 -0.29
CA TYR A 64 -18.02 -11.40 -1.06
C TYR A 64 -19.14 -10.52 -0.50
N ASP A 65 -20.13 -11.11 0.16
CA ASP A 65 -21.27 -10.41 0.76
C ASP A 65 -20.86 -9.38 1.83
N LEU A 66 -19.65 -9.51 2.39
CA LEU A 66 -19.06 -8.52 3.30
C LEU A 66 -18.81 -7.15 2.64
N PHE A 67 -18.79 -7.07 1.31
CA PHE A 67 -18.70 -5.81 0.55
C PHE A 67 -20.03 -5.04 0.54
N SER A 68 -21.13 -5.72 0.81
CA SER A 68 -22.47 -5.15 1.01
C SER A 68 -22.74 -4.86 2.49
N PRO A 69 -23.64 -3.92 2.84
CA PRO A 69 -24.00 -3.67 4.24
C PRO A 69 -24.85 -4.79 4.86
N ARG A 70 -25.37 -5.70 4.04
CA ARG A 70 -26.18 -6.88 4.37
C ARG A 70 -25.99 -7.92 3.25
N ASP A 71 -26.25 -9.20 3.53
CA ASP A 71 -26.12 -10.26 2.52
C ASP A 71 -27.17 -10.15 1.40
N ASN A 72 -28.35 -9.60 1.71
CA ASN A 72 -29.35 -9.17 0.73
C ASN A 72 -30.22 -8.04 1.31
N GLU A 73 -31.10 -7.47 0.49
CA GLU A 73 -31.96 -6.33 0.85
C GLU A 73 -32.78 -6.56 2.14
N LYS A 74 -33.22 -7.80 2.39
CA LYS A 74 -34.12 -8.15 3.51
C LYS A 74 -33.42 -8.87 4.66
N ALA A 75 -32.17 -9.29 4.49
CA ALA A 75 -31.41 -10.01 5.51
C ALA A 75 -31.04 -9.10 6.68
N THR A 76 -30.89 -9.70 7.87
CA THR A 76 -30.28 -9.00 8.99
C THR A 76 -28.76 -8.90 8.77
N PRO A 77 -28.14 -7.73 9.04
CA PRO A 77 -26.71 -7.56 8.84
C PRO A 77 -25.94 -8.43 9.83
N ARG A 78 -24.98 -9.21 9.32
CA ARG A 78 -24.01 -9.94 10.15
C ARG A 78 -23.18 -8.94 10.97
N ILE A 79 -22.60 -9.39 12.08
CA ILE A 79 -21.75 -8.55 12.95
C ILE A 79 -20.61 -7.90 12.13
N LEU A 80 -20.03 -8.64 11.19
CA LEU A 80 -18.98 -8.17 10.28
C LEU A 80 -19.51 -7.19 9.20
N GLN A 81 -20.81 -6.97 9.08
CA GLN A 81 -21.35 -5.97 8.16
C GLN A 81 -21.74 -4.66 8.87
N TRP A 82 -21.58 -4.61 10.20
CA TRP A 82 -21.89 -3.42 10.98
C TRP A 82 -20.91 -2.27 10.68
N PRO A 83 -21.36 -1.01 10.79
CA PRO A 83 -20.47 0.15 10.73
C PRO A 83 -19.27 -0.03 11.66
N ILE A 84 -18.12 0.49 11.23
CA ILE A 84 -16.81 0.41 11.88
C ILE A 84 -16.22 -1.01 11.86
N LEU A 85 -17.00 -2.01 12.25
CA LEU A 85 -16.55 -3.40 12.24
C LEU A 85 -16.23 -3.87 10.82
N ARG A 86 -16.97 -3.37 9.82
CA ARG A 86 -16.78 -3.74 8.41
C ARG A 86 -15.55 -3.21 7.68
N ILE A 87 -14.81 -2.32 8.33
CA ILE A 87 -13.65 -1.63 7.77
C ILE A 87 -12.58 -2.60 7.23
N PRO A 88 -12.26 -3.75 7.88
CA PRO A 88 -11.12 -4.58 7.47
C PRO A 88 -11.22 -5.29 6.13
N TRP A 89 -12.44 -5.53 5.60
CA TRP A 89 -12.66 -6.33 4.39
C TRP A 89 -13.12 -5.53 3.17
N GLN A 90 -13.36 -4.23 3.27
CA GLN A 90 -13.90 -3.41 2.16
C GLN A 90 -12.93 -3.16 0.99
N GLY A 91 -11.63 -3.36 1.19
CA GLY A 91 -10.62 -3.32 0.11
C GLY A 91 -10.02 -2.03 -0.37
N ARG A 92 -10.59 -0.88 -0.03
CA ARG A 92 -10.12 0.39 -0.63
C ARG A 92 -9.06 1.09 0.22
N LEU A 93 -9.16 1.00 1.55
CA LEU A 93 -8.34 1.80 2.48
C LEU A 93 -6.84 1.56 2.34
N GLY A 94 -6.41 0.31 2.17
CA GLY A 94 -4.98 -0.02 2.14
C GLY A 94 -4.23 0.70 1.02
N VAL A 95 -4.80 0.68 -0.20
CA VAL A 95 -4.22 1.34 -1.38
C VAL A 95 -4.18 2.86 -1.20
N THR A 96 -5.26 3.45 -0.69
CA THR A 96 -5.34 4.89 -0.37
C THR A 96 -4.25 5.30 0.64
N ILE A 97 -4.01 4.49 1.68
CA ILE A 97 -2.94 4.74 2.64
C ILE A 97 -1.57 4.72 1.95
N PHE A 98 -1.27 3.74 1.08
CA PHE A 98 0.01 3.69 0.38
C PHE A 98 0.25 4.91 -0.53
N ALA A 99 -0.79 5.43 -1.16
CA ALA A 99 -0.71 6.65 -1.96
C ALA A 99 -0.39 7.89 -1.10
N PHE A 100 -1.10 8.04 0.03
CA PHE A 100 -0.78 9.08 1.01
C PHE A 100 0.68 9.02 1.48
N LEU A 101 1.12 7.82 1.87
CA LEU A 101 2.48 7.59 2.35
C LEU A 101 3.52 7.90 1.27
N THR A 102 3.20 7.68 0.00
CA THR A 102 4.07 8.06 -1.12
C THR A 102 4.29 9.57 -1.15
N GLY A 103 3.23 10.36 -1.02
CA GLY A 103 3.34 11.83 -0.93
C GLY A 103 4.12 12.30 0.29
N TYR A 104 3.78 11.77 1.47
CA TYR A 104 4.39 12.17 2.73
C TYR A 104 5.90 11.87 2.76
N VAL A 105 6.28 10.63 2.45
CA VAL A 105 7.69 10.19 2.56
C VAL A 105 8.57 10.84 1.48
N CYS A 106 8.06 11.02 0.26
CA CYS A 106 8.84 11.66 -0.81
C CYS A 106 9.09 13.14 -0.54
N ALA A 107 8.17 13.83 0.14
CA ALA A 107 8.31 15.24 0.48
C ALA A 107 9.17 15.51 1.73
N LEU A 108 9.24 14.55 2.66
CA LEU A 108 9.86 14.75 3.97
C LEU A 108 11.31 15.25 3.90
N LYS A 109 12.21 14.52 3.22
CA LYS A 109 13.64 14.88 3.15
C LYS A 109 13.90 16.17 2.35
N PRO A 110 13.35 16.36 1.13
CA PRO A 110 13.53 17.61 0.39
C PRO A 110 13.04 18.84 1.16
N LEU A 111 11.87 18.77 1.80
CA LEU A 111 11.33 19.87 2.60
C LEU A 111 12.20 20.20 3.82
N LYS A 112 12.78 19.17 4.46
CA LYS A 112 13.72 19.36 5.56
C LYS A 112 14.96 20.16 5.14
N LEU A 113 15.56 19.80 4.01
CA LEU A 113 16.77 20.47 3.49
C LEU A 113 16.46 21.91 3.07
N SER A 114 15.37 22.11 2.34
CA SER A 114 14.88 23.43 1.94
C SER A 114 14.69 24.37 3.13
N ARG A 115 14.08 23.87 4.22
CA ARG A 115 13.87 24.66 5.45
C ARG A 115 15.15 24.92 6.24
N ALA A 116 16.16 24.07 6.09
CA ALA A 116 17.49 24.29 6.65
C ALA A 116 18.33 25.29 5.82
N GLY A 117 17.79 25.81 4.71
CA GLY A 117 18.49 26.73 3.80
C GLY A 117 19.28 26.04 2.68
N ASP A 118 19.30 24.70 2.66
CA ASP A 118 19.99 23.92 1.63
C ASP A 118 19.02 23.54 0.48
N THR A 119 18.75 24.53 -0.38
CA THR A 119 17.88 24.34 -1.55
C THR A 119 18.53 23.47 -2.63
N THR A 120 19.83 23.62 -2.85
CA THR A 120 20.60 22.82 -3.82
C THR A 120 20.57 21.34 -3.44
N GLY A 121 20.86 20.99 -2.18
CA GLY A 121 20.76 19.62 -1.69
C GLY A 121 19.32 19.08 -1.69
N ALA A 122 18.31 19.95 -1.57
CA ALA A 122 16.92 19.56 -1.74
C ALA A 122 16.62 19.14 -3.19
N PHE A 123 17.06 19.90 -4.19
CA PHE A 123 16.90 19.55 -5.61
C PHE A 123 17.68 18.28 -5.98
N GLU A 124 18.92 18.15 -5.50
CA GLU A 124 19.73 16.94 -5.70
C GLU A 124 19.02 15.71 -5.10
N THR A 125 18.44 15.86 -3.90
CA THR A 125 17.67 14.79 -3.26
C THR A 125 16.43 14.42 -4.08
N ILE A 126 15.72 15.39 -4.66
CA ILE A 126 14.57 15.14 -5.53
C ILE A 126 15.01 14.38 -6.78
N ALA A 127 16.05 14.85 -7.47
CA ALA A 127 16.56 14.22 -8.69
C ALA A 127 17.00 12.77 -8.45
N LYS A 128 17.82 12.52 -7.42
CA LYS A 128 18.25 11.15 -7.05
C LYS A 128 17.06 10.28 -6.63
N SER A 129 16.06 10.84 -5.94
CA SER A 129 14.87 10.08 -5.54
C SER A 129 13.97 9.73 -6.73
N ALA A 130 13.78 10.66 -7.67
CA ALA A 130 13.03 10.45 -8.89
C ALA A 130 13.67 9.35 -9.75
N PHE A 131 14.99 9.34 -9.91
CA PHE A 131 15.71 8.30 -10.64
C PHE A 131 15.63 6.92 -9.98
N ARG A 132 15.81 6.85 -8.65
CA ARG A 132 15.83 5.56 -7.92
C ARG A 132 14.46 4.92 -7.79
N ARG A 133 13.37 5.68 -7.93
CA ARG A 133 12.00 5.20 -7.64
C ARG A 133 11.49 4.17 -8.65
N PRO A 134 11.56 4.38 -9.98
CA PRO A 134 11.12 3.37 -10.94
C PRO A 134 11.87 2.03 -10.78
N PRO A 135 13.22 1.96 -10.75
CA PRO A 135 13.92 0.67 -10.62
C PRO A 135 13.56 -0.09 -9.34
N ARG A 136 13.35 0.62 -8.22
CA ARG A 136 12.95 0.03 -6.94
C ARG A 136 11.55 -0.58 -6.94
N LEU A 137 10.65 -0.12 -7.83
CA LEU A 137 9.33 -0.72 -8.01
C LEU A 137 9.35 -1.79 -9.11
N ILE A 138 10.04 -1.52 -10.22
CA ILE A 138 10.10 -2.37 -11.41
C ILE A 138 10.83 -3.69 -11.12
N PHE A 139 12.03 -3.66 -10.51
CA PHE A 139 12.80 -4.90 -10.33
C PHE A 139 12.09 -5.91 -9.43
N PRO A 140 11.61 -5.57 -8.22
CA PRO A 140 10.90 -6.53 -7.39
C PRO A 140 9.59 -7.02 -8.04
N ALA A 141 8.85 -6.13 -8.70
CA ALA A 141 7.61 -6.50 -9.40
C ALA A 141 7.88 -7.46 -10.57
N THR A 142 8.99 -7.29 -11.28
CA THR A 142 9.40 -8.18 -12.38
C THR A 142 9.82 -9.55 -11.86
N ILE A 143 10.50 -9.62 -10.71
CA ILE A 143 10.81 -10.89 -10.07
C ILE A 143 9.51 -11.61 -9.67
N ALA A 144 8.55 -10.88 -9.08
CA ALA A 144 7.24 -11.44 -8.73
C ALA A 144 6.46 -11.93 -9.97
N LEU A 145 6.51 -11.17 -11.07
CA LEU A 145 5.99 -11.57 -12.38
C LEU A 145 6.62 -12.88 -12.86
N CYS A 146 7.95 -12.98 -12.87
CA CYS A 146 8.64 -14.20 -13.32
C CYS A 146 8.32 -15.40 -12.43
N ILE A 147 8.16 -15.21 -11.12
CA ILE A 147 7.74 -16.27 -10.19
C ILE A 147 6.32 -16.72 -10.52
N SER A 148 5.36 -15.78 -10.63
CA SER A 148 3.97 -16.11 -10.94
C SER A 148 3.85 -16.79 -12.31
N TRP A 149 4.57 -16.29 -13.33
CA TRP A 149 4.67 -16.92 -14.65
C TRP A 149 5.18 -18.36 -14.55
N THR A 150 6.26 -18.58 -13.80
CA THR A 150 6.85 -19.92 -13.61
C THR A 150 5.86 -20.86 -12.93
N VAL A 151 5.20 -20.40 -11.87
CA VAL A 151 4.17 -21.17 -11.16
C VAL A 151 2.99 -21.50 -12.09
N ALA A 152 2.62 -20.58 -12.98
CA ALA A 152 1.61 -20.85 -14.00
C ALA A 152 2.06 -21.96 -14.96
N GLN A 153 3.29 -21.94 -15.47
CA GLN A 153 3.79 -23.00 -16.37
C GLN A 153 3.78 -24.39 -15.72
N PHE A 154 3.96 -24.47 -14.39
CA PHE A 154 3.86 -25.73 -13.64
C PHE A 154 2.43 -26.10 -13.22
N GLY A 155 1.42 -25.39 -13.72
CA GLY A 155 0.01 -25.69 -13.41
C GLY A 155 -0.43 -25.27 -12.01
N GLY A 156 0.30 -24.34 -11.36
CA GLY A 156 0.01 -23.94 -9.98
C GLY A 156 -1.41 -23.40 -9.75
N PHE A 157 -1.96 -22.73 -10.77
CA PHE A 157 -3.28 -22.11 -10.73
C PHE A 157 -4.43 -23.04 -11.14
N ILE A 158 -4.17 -24.30 -11.50
CA ILE A 158 -5.20 -25.24 -11.96
C ILE A 158 -6.32 -25.39 -10.93
N VAL A 159 -5.98 -25.48 -9.65
CA VAL A 159 -6.95 -25.62 -8.56
C VAL A 159 -7.82 -24.35 -8.44
N ALA A 160 -7.23 -23.15 -8.57
CA ALA A 160 -7.99 -21.91 -8.56
C ALA A 160 -8.98 -21.84 -9.74
N ASN A 161 -8.54 -22.18 -10.96
CA ASN A 161 -9.37 -22.21 -12.17
C ASN A 161 -10.54 -23.19 -12.07
N ARG A 162 -10.45 -24.20 -11.19
CA ARG A 162 -11.47 -25.25 -11.01
C ARG A 162 -12.27 -25.12 -9.71
N SER A 163 -11.98 -24.11 -8.90
CA SER A 163 -12.66 -23.90 -7.61
C SER A 163 -14.05 -23.28 -7.77
N ASP A 164 -14.93 -23.54 -6.79
CA ASP A 164 -16.23 -22.86 -6.66
C ASP A 164 -16.11 -21.34 -6.44
N CYS A 165 -14.91 -20.83 -6.14
CA CYS A 165 -14.61 -19.43 -5.97
C CYS A 165 -14.50 -18.70 -7.32
N TRP A 166 -15.53 -17.91 -7.67
CA TRP A 166 -15.54 -17.11 -8.90
C TRP A 166 -14.34 -16.17 -9.02
N TRP A 167 -13.98 -15.46 -7.95
CA TRP A 167 -12.88 -14.50 -7.99
C TRP A 167 -11.52 -15.16 -8.21
N CYS A 168 -11.28 -16.33 -7.60
CA CYS A 168 -10.05 -17.09 -7.85
C CYS A 168 -9.95 -17.55 -9.30
N ARG A 169 -11.07 -17.93 -9.94
CA ARG A 169 -11.11 -18.25 -11.37
C ARG A 169 -10.84 -17.04 -12.24
N TYR A 170 -11.55 -15.94 -11.98
CA TYR A 170 -11.40 -14.69 -12.74
C TYR A 170 -9.98 -14.11 -12.65
N ALA A 171 -9.36 -14.18 -11.48
CA ALA A 171 -8.05 -13.59 -11.23
C ALA A 171 -6.88 -14.52 -11.55
N ALA A 172 -7.11 -15.80 -11.84
CA ALA A 172 -6.04 -16.74 -12.19
C ALA A 172 -5.72 -16.68 -13.70
N PRO A 173 -4.45 -16.89 -14.09
CA PRO A 173 -4.05 -16.81 -15.49
C PRO A 173 -4.54 -18.01 -16.29
N ASP A 174 -5.06 -17.73 -17.50
CA ASP A 174 -5.22 -18.73 -18.55
C ASP A 174 -3.93 -18.83 -19.36
N LEU A 175 -3.34 -20.03 -19.40
CA LEU A 175 -2.13 -20.33 -20.17
C LEU A 175 -2.47 -20.42 -21.67
N ALA A 176 -1.60 -19.88 -22.52
CA ALA A 176 -1.70 -20.08 -23.96
C ALA A 176 -1.40 -21.53 -24.34
N ASP A 177 -1.89 -21.95 -25.52
CA ASP A 177 -1.79 -23.33 -26.03
C ASP A 177 -0.36 -23.86 -26.19
N SER A 178 0.65 -22.99 -26.16
CA SER A 178 2.04 -23.41 -26.29
C SER A 178 2.99 -22.60 -25.41
N PHE A 179 4.03 -23.28 -24.92
CA PHE A 179 5.09 -22.67 -24.13
C PHE A 179 5.78 -21.51 -24.85
N TRP A 180 5.94 -21.60 -26.18
CA TRP A 180 6.51 -20.49 -26.97
C TRP A 180 5.64 -19.23 -26.96
N LYS A 181 4.32 -19.39 -27.05
CA LYS A 181 3.39 -18.25 -26.91
C LYS A 181 3.53 -17.62 -25.52
N GLU A 182 3.61 -18.44 -24.47
CA GLU A 182 3.80 -17.98 -23.10
C GLU A 182 5.14 -17.26 -22.87
N LEU A 183 6.21 -17.68 -23.53
CA LEU A 183 7.51 -17.00 -23.47
C LEU A 183 7.46 -15.62 -24.14
N ILE A 184 6.74 -15.48 -25.26
CA ILE A 184 6.51 -14.18 -25.93
C ILE A 184 5.58 -13.30 -25.10
N ARG A 185 4.61 -13.90 -24.41
CA ARG A 185 3.62 -13.21 -23.57
C ARG A 185 4.26 -12.59 -22.32
N LEU A 186 5.37 -13.13 -21.83
CA LEU A 186 6.09 -12.62 -20.66
C LEU A 186 6.57 -11.16 -20.83
N PRO A 187 7.38 -10.80 -21.85
CA PRO A 187 7.78 -9.40 -22.08
C PRO A 187 6.59 -8.50 -22.45
N MET A 188 5.55 -9.03 -23.12
CA MET A 188 4.32 -8.27 -23.39
C MET A 188 3.57 -7.91 -22.10
N ASN A 189 3.49 -8.85 -21.14
CA ASN A 189 2.90 -8.59 -19.82
C ASN A 189 3.73 -7.59 -19.01
N PHE A 190 5.05 -7.70 -19.06
CA PHE A 190 5.92 -6.68 -18.46
C PHE A 190 5.60 -5.30 -19.02
N LEU A 191 5.51 -5.15 -20.34
CA LEU A 191 5.17 -3.88 -20.98
C LEU A 191 3.76 -3.41 -20.60
N SER A 192 2.77 -4.30 -20.63
CA SER A 192 1.38 -4.02 -20.26
C SER A 192 1.26 -3.50 -18.82
N THR A 193 1.99 -4.11 -17.88
CA THR A 193 1.99 -3.70 -16.46
C THR A 193 2.39 -2.24 -16.29
N TRP A 194 3.36 -1.75 -17.07
CA TRP A 194 3.88 -0.39 -16.97
C TRP A 194 3.29 0.60 -17.98
N THR A 195 2.37 0.16 -18.85
CA THR A 195 1.69 1.02 -19.83
C THR A 195 0.20 1.15 -19.60
N THR A 196 -0.50 0.03 -19.33
CA THR A 196 -1.94 -0.04 -19.10
C THR A 196 -2.30 -0.36 -17.65
N GLY A 197 -1.32 -0.85 -16.87
CA GLY A 197 -1.54 -1.34 -15.50
C GLY A 197 -2.10 -2.76 -15.43
N TYR A 198 -2.25 -3.45 -16.57
CA TYR A 198 -2.78 -4.81 -16.62
C TYR A 198 -1.66 -5.86 -16.62
N MET A 199 -1.84 -6.90 -15.80
CA MET A 199 -0.85 -7.94 -15.51
C MET A 199 -1.56 -9.30 -15.43
N ALA A 200 -1.51 -10.11 -16.49
CA ALA A 200 -2.32 -11.32 -16.63
C ALA A 200 -2.08 -12.40 -15.56
N TYR A 201 -0.88 -12.47 -14.99
CA TYR A 201 -0.50 -13.47 -13.99
C TYR A 201 -0.76 -13.00 -12.55
N ASP A 202 -1.00 -11.71 -12.32
CA ASP A 202 -1.28 -11.12 -11.00
C ASP A 202 -1.90 -9.73 -11.12
N ASP A 203 -3.23 -9.69 -11.19
CA ASP A 203 -4.02 -8.45 -11.32
C ASP A 203 -3.69 -7.45 -10.20
N HIS A 204 -3.26 -7.90 -9.03
CA HIS A 204 -2.96 -7.05 -7.87
C HIS A 204 -1.88 -6.00 -8.13
N GLN A 205 -1.00 -6.21 -9.12
CA GLN A 205 0.08 -5.27 -9.47
C GLN A 205 -0.42 -3.96 -10.11
N TRP A 206 -1.70 -3.85 -10.46
CA TRP A 206 -2.29 -2.66 -11.10
C TRP A 206 -1.99 -1.34 -10.38
N ALA A 207 -1.87 -1.36 -9.05
CA ALA A 207 -1.66 -0.15 -8.25
C ALA A 207 -0.22 0.40 -8.33
N LEU A 208 0.76 -0.38 -8.83
CA LEU A 208 2.16 0.06 -8.91
C LEU A 208 2.35 1.22 -9.89
N LEU A 209 1.69 1.18 -11.05
CA LEU A 209 1.81 2.21 -12.08
C LEU A 209 1.23 3.57 -11.61
N PRO A 210 0.00 3.64 -11.07
CA PRO A 210 -0.52 4.87 -10.47
C PRO A 210 0.36 5.40 -9.31
N LEU A 211 0.88 4.53 -8.43
CA LEU A 211 1.79 4.95 -7.36
C LEU A 211 3.09 5.56 -7.89
N LEU A 212 3.62 5.03 -9.00
CA LEU A 212 4.78 5.60 -9.67
C LEU A 212 4.44 7.00 -10.22
N TRP A 213 3.34 7.16 -10.94
CA TRP A 213 2.90 8.47 -11.44
C TRP A 213 2.67 9.49 -10.33
N SER A 214 2.03 9.10 -9.23
CA SER A 214 1.86 9.98 -8.07
C SER A 214 3.18 10.40 -7.45
N SER A 215 4.18 9.51 -7.39
CA SER A 215 5.50 9.89 -6.89
C SER A 215 6.21 10.91 -7.81
N MET A 216 6.06 10.78 -9.13
CA MET A 216 6.60 11.74 -10.09
C MET A 216 5.90 13.10 -9.99
N LEU A 217 4.57 13.10 -9.82
CA LEU A 217 3.82 14.32 -9.53
C LEU A 217 4.35 15.03 -8.28
N VAL A 218 4.59 14.29 -7.19
CA VAL A 218 5.15 14.86 -5.95
C VAL A 218 6.52 15.49 -6.19
N PHE A 219 7.42 14.83 -6.92
CA PHE A 219 8.73 15.39 -7.26
C PHE A 219 8.62 16.66 -8.11
N LEU A 220 7.71 16.68 -9.09
CA LEU A 220 7.45 17.86 -9.91
C LEU A 220 6.95 19.04 -9.07
N VAL A 221 5.95 18.82 -8.20
CA VAL A 221 5.40 19.86 -7.33
C VAL A 221 6.45 20.36 -6.34
N LEU A 222 7.26 19.48 -5.75
CA LEU A 222 8.35 19.89 -4.86
C LEU A 222 9.36 20.78 -5.58
N SER A 223 9.80 20.38 -6.78
CA SER A 223 10.73 21.18 -7.58
C SER A 223 10.14 22.55 -7.93
N ALA A 224 8.87 22.59 -8.36
CA ALA A 224 8.18 23.83 -8.71
C ALA A 224 7.94 24.75 -7.51
N THR A 225 7.74 24.20 -6.31
CA THR A 225 7.39 24.97 -5.10
C THR A 225 8.54 25.20 -4.14
N MET A 226 9.77 24.83 -4.52
CA MET A 226 10.94 24.84 -3.62
C MET A 226 11.23 26.23 -3.04
N PHE A 227 11.10 27.28 -3.85
CA PHE A 227 11.32 28.68 -3.45
C PHE A 227 10.07 29.39 -2.93
N VAL A 228 8.91 28.72 -2.99
CA VAL A 228 7.64 29.31 -2.57
C VAL A 228 7.55 29.30 -1.05
N LYS A 229 7.21 30.44 -0.44
CA LYS A 229 7.01 30.54 1.01
C LYS A 229 5.90 29.59 1.47
N PHE A 230 6.03 29.04 2.68
CA PHE A 230 5.09 28.06 3.25
C PHE A 230 3.60 28.41 3.06
N ARG A 231 3.20 29.67 3.36
CA ARG A 231 1.79 30.10 3.23
C ARG A 231 1.25 29.92 1.81
N TYR A 232 2.03 30.33 0.79
CA TYR A 232 1.63 30.17 -0.61
C TYR A 232 1.74 28.72 -1.08
N ARG A 233 2.68 27.95 -0.51
CA ARG A 233 2.78 26.52 -0.79
C ARG A 233 1.54 25.75 -0.31
N VAL A 234 1.02 26.11 0.87
CA VAL A 234 -0.27 25.60 1.36
C VAL A 234 -1.41 25.97 0.40
N VAL A 235 -1.44 27.20 -0.11
CA VAL A 235 -2.45 27.60 -1.13
C VAL A 235 -2.35 26.73 -2.39
N VAL A 236 -1.14 26.42 -2.87
CA VAL A 236 -0.92 25.50 -4.00
C VAL A 236 -1.46 24.11 -3.66
N TYR A 237 -1.15 23.56 -2.50
CA TYR A 237 -1.65 22.24 -2.07
C TYR A 237 -3.18 22.21 -2.00
N ILE A 238 -3.81 23.21 -1.39
CA ILE A 238 -5.27 23.31 -1.31
C ILE A 238 -5.89 23.44 -2.71
N GLY A 239 -5.31 24.28 -3.59
CA GLY A 239 -5.75 24.40 -4.97
C GLY A 239 -5.69 23.07 -5.73
N MET A 240 -4.60 22.32 -5.58
CA MET A 240 -4.45 20.99 -6.19
C MET A 240 -5.43 19.96 -5.61
N LEU A 241 -5.68 19.99 -4.29
CA LEU A 241 -6.68 19.12 -3.66
C LEU A 241 -8.09 19.42 -4.18
N LEU A 242 -8.45 20.70 -4.32
CA LEU A 242 -9.74 21.10 -4.91
C LEU A 242 -9.86 20.68 -6.37
N TYR A 243 -8.77 20.84 -7.15
CA TYR A 243 -8.72 20.38 -8.54
C TYR A 243 -8.94 18.85 -8.66
N PHE A 244 -8.23 18.04 -7.87
CA PHE A 244 -8.40 16.59 -7.88
C PHE A 244 -9.72 16.13 -7.24
N HIS A 245 -10.30 16.92 -6.34
CA HIS A 245 -11.65 16.68 -5.84
C HIS A 245 -12.69 16.79 -6.96
N GLN A 246 -12.55 17.79 -7.84
CA GLN A 246 -13.46 17.99 -8.98
C GLN A 246 -13.24 17.02 -10.14
N ASN A 247 -12.02 16.52 -10.31
CA ASN A 247 -11.69 15.66 -11.44
C ASN A 247 -12.25 14.24 -11.27
N ALA A 248 -13.18 13.84 -12.15
CA ALA A 248 -13.81 12.51 -12.18
C ALA A 248 -12.96 11.40 -12.83
N GLY A 249 -11.69 11.70 -13.18
CA GLY A 249 -10.78 10.71 -13.74
C GLY A 249 -10.56 9.51 -12.82
N LYS A 250 -10.22 8.39 -13.44
CA LYS A 250 -10.05 7.09 -12.77
C LYS A 250 -8.99 7.15 -11.66
N ASP A 251 -9.38 6.71 -10.46
CA ASP A 251 -8.54 6.54 -9.27
C ASP A 251 -7.84 7.81 -8.73
N ILE A 252 -8.25 9.00 -9.20
CA ILE A 252 -7.60 10.27 -8.83
C ILE A 252 -7.69 10.56 -7.33
N GLU A 253 -8.84 10.25 -6.72
CA GLU A 253 -9.05 10.38 -5.29
C GLU A 253 -8.19 9.42 -4.47
N THR A 254 -7.81 8.27 -5.05
CA THR A 254 -7.02 7.25 -4.36
C THR A 254 -5.54 7.55 -4.43
N PHE A 255 -5.05 8.11 -5.55
CA PHE A 255 -3.63 8.28 -5.81
C PHE A 255 -3.16 9.74 -5.74
N GLN A 256 -3.49 10.56 -6.74
CA GLN A 256 -2.98 11.93 -6.87
C GLN A 256 -3.44 12.82 -5.72
N MET A 257 -4.72 12.77 -5.36
CA MET A 257 -5.27 13.55 -4.25
C MET A 257 -4.57 13.19 -2.93
N GLN A 258 -4.42 11.90 -2.64
CA GLN A 258 -3.74 11.41 -1.43
C GLN A 258 -2.26 11.75 -1.40
N ALA A 259 -1.57 11.70 -2.54
CA ALA A 259 -0.17 12.09 -2.62
C ALA A 259 0.01 13.58 -2.29
N ILE A 260 -0.85 14.47 -2.80
CA ILE A 260 -0.80 15.89 -2.43
C ILE A 260 -1.16 16.10 -0.97
N TYR A 261 -2.15 15.38 -0.43
CA TYR A 261 -2.49 15.44 0.99
C TYR A 261 -1.31 14.99 1.88
N GLY A 262 -0.58 13.96 1.45
CA GLY A 262 0.68 13.52 2.04
C GLY A 262 1.74 14.60 2.06
N MET A 263 1.94 15.32 0.95
CA MET A 263 2.87 16.45 0.89
C MET A 263 2.47 17.58 1.85
N LEU A 264 1.18 17.93 1.89
CA LEU A 264 0.64 18.95 2.78
C LEU A 264 0.95 18.64 4.25
N LEU A 265 0.64 17.42 4.71
CA LEU A 265 0.93 17.00 6.07
C LEU A 265 2.42 16.86 6.37
N SER A 266 3.23 16.47 5.37
CA SER A 266 4.68 16.46 5.50
C SER A 266 5.23 17.86 5.72
N ASP A 267 4.70 18.88 5.02
CA ASP A 267 5.17 20.26 5.21
C ASP A 267 4.69 20.85 6.54
N PHE A 268 3.46 20.53 6.97
CA PHE A 268 2.97 20.90 8.31
C PHE A 268 3.76 20.25 9.45
N SER A 269 4.35 19.08 9.23
CA SER A 269 5.17 18.40 10.26
C SER A 269 6.39 19.23 10.71
N TYR A 270 6.83 20.17 9.88
CA TYR A 270 7.93 21.10 10.17
C TYR A 270 7.47 22.46 10.71
N HIS A 271 6.16 22.69 10.88
CA HIS A 271 5.65 23.95 11.39
C HIS A 271 5.66 23.98 12.93
N THR A 272 6.58 24.76 13.51
CA THR A 272 6.83 24.80 14.96
C THR A 272 5.59 25.16 15.77
N ALA A 273 4.85 26.22 15.38
CA ALA A 273 3.67 26.66 16.12
C ALA A 273 2.57 25.57 16.22
N LEU A 274 2.48 24.70 15.21
CA LEU A 274 1.51 23.60 15.21
C LEU A 274 1.93 22.51 16.19
N LYS A 275 3.23 22.19 16.21
CA LYS A 275 3.82 21.24 17.15
C LYS A 275 3.65 21.71 18.60
N ASP A 276 3.96 22.97 18.87
CA ASP A 276 3.82 23.57 20.20
C ASP A 276 2.35 23.53 20.67
N TRP A 277 1.39 23.77 19.77
CA TRP A 277 -0.03 23.66 20.10
C TRP A 277 -0.42 22.23 20.47
N ILE A 278 0.03 21.22 19.72
CA ILE A 278 -0.25 19.79 19.98
C ILE A 278 0.28 19.32 21.34
N GLU A 279 1.46 19.83 21.72
CA GLU A 279 2.11 19.49 22.98
C GLU A 279 1.43 20.18 24.17
N ASN A 280 1.07 21.47 24.02
CA ASN A 280 0.56 22.28 25.12
C ASN A 280 -0.96 22.19 25.35
N HIS A 281 -1.76 21.66 24.41
CA HIS A 281 -3.23 21.61 24.51
C HIS A 281 -3.81 20.18 24.51
N PRO A 282 -3.57 19.35 25.54
CA PRO A 282 -3.99 17.96 25.56
C PRO A 282 -5.51 17.75 25.63
N ARG A 283 -6.28 18.69 26.19
CA ARG A 283 -7.75 18.63 26.18
C ARG A 283 -8.31 19.03 24.81
N GLY A 284 -7.83 20.15 24.25
CA GLY A 284 -8.24 20.65 22.94
C GLY A 284 -8.01 19.62 21.83
N ARG A 285 -6.83 18.99 21.80
CA ARG A 285 -6.56 17.93 20.83
C ARG A 285 -7.51 16.74 20.97
N LYS A 286 -7.84 16.29 22.18
CA LYS A 286 -8.76 15.16 22.40
C LYS A 286 -10.18 15.48 21.95
N MET A 287 -10.64 16.70 22.25
CA MET A 287 -11.94 17.20 21.80
C MET A 287 -12.04 17.28 20.27
N LEU A 288 -10.92 17.50 19.58
CA LEU A 288 -10.86 17.45 18.12
C LEU A 288 -10.74 16.01 17.59
N THR A 289 -9.77 15.24 18.08
CA THR A 289 -9.40 13.94 17.49
C THR A 289 -10.44 12.86 17.71
N ILE A 290 -11.14 12.83 18.85
CA ILE A 290 -12.13 11.79 19.15
C ILE A 290 -13.33 11.86 18.19
N PRO A 291 -14.08 12.98 18.09
CA PRO A 291 -15.20 13.06 17.17
C PRO A 291 -14.74 12.94 15.72
N LEU A 292 -13.58 13.51 15.37
CA LEU A 292 -12.99 13.36 14.04
C LEU A 292 -12.74 11.89 13.70
N THR A 293 -12.19 11.10 14.63
CA THR A 293 -11.94 9.66 14.43
C THR A 293 -13.26 8.88 14.29
N ILE A 294 -14.25 9.14 15.17
CA ILE A 294 -15.54 8.43 15.11
C ILE A 294 -16.22 8.69 13.78
N PHE A 295 -16.28 9.97 13.36
CA PHE A 295 -16.88 10.34 12.09
C PHE A 295 -16.09 9.76 10.90
N ALA A 296 -14.76 9.80 10.95
CA ALA A 296 -13.93 9.21 9.90
C ALA A 296 -14.10 7.69 9.78
N LEU A 297 -14.23 6.97 10.91
CA LEU A 297 -14.51 5.53 10.89
C LEU A 297 -15.91 5.23 10.32
N LEU A 298 -16.90 6.09 10.60
CA LEU A 298 -18.22 5.96 9.97
C LEU A 298 -18.14 6.18 8.45
N LEU A 299 -17.42 7.21 7.99
CA LEU A 299 -17.20 7.44 6.56
C LEU A 299 -16.44 6.28 5.90
N ALA A 300 -15.40 5.77 6.57
CA ALA A 300 -14.65 4.60 6.13
C ALA A 300 -15.52 3.33 6.05
N SER A 301 -16.70 3.31 6.68
CA SER A 301 -17.58 2.15 6.66
C SER A 301 -18.43 2.06 5.39
N TYR A 302 -18.44 3.07 4.51
CA TYR A 302 -19.28 3.07 3.33
C TYR A 302 -19.11 1.75 2.52
N PRO A 303 -20.20 1.03 2.16
CA PRO A 303 -20.09 -0.22 1.40
C PRO A 303 -19.44 -0.04 0.02
N GLY A 304 -18.95 -1.14 -0.54
CA GLY A 304 -18.58 -1.21 -1.97
C GLY A 304 -19.80 -1.48 -2.84
N GLU A 305 -20.66 -2.39 -2.36
CA GLU A 305 -21.81 -2.91 -3.07
C GLU A 305 -23.11 -2.59 -2.31
N HIS A 306 -24.19 -2.38 -3.05
CA HIS A 306 -25.55 -2.17 -2.52
C HIS A 306 -25.66 -1.24 -1.31
N PRO A 307 -25.13 0.01 -1.38
CA PRO A 307 -25.26 0.99 -0.31
C PRO A 307 -26.71 1.27 0.14
N GLU A 308 -27.68 1.03 -0.72
CA GLU A 308 -29.11 1.23 -0.48
C GLU A 308 -29.71 0.25 0.55
N TRP A 309 -29.11 -0.93 0.77
CA TRP A 309 -29.69 -1.99 1.62
C TRP A 309 -29.68 -1.68 3.13
N ALA A 310 -28.97 -0.65 3.59
CA ALA A 310 -29.00 -0.22 4.99
C ALA A 310 -29.23 1.29 5.13
N GLY A 311 -29.99 1.69 6.16
CA GLY A 311 -30.37 3.09 6.37
C GLY A 311 -29.16 4.02 6.50
N TRP A 312 -28.13 3.64 7.25
CA TRP A 312 -26.94 4.45 7.46
C TRP A 312 -26.13 4.65 6.17
N SER A 313 -25.97 3.60 5.34
CA SER A 313 -25.23 3.68 4.08
C SER A 313 -26.04 4.37 2.99
N ASN A 314 -27.37 4.25 3.00
CA ASN A 314 -28.25 4.97 2.09
C ASN A 314 -28.25 6.49 2.38
N VAL A 315 -28.19 6.89 3.66
CA VAL A 315 -28.00 8.31 4.04
C VAL A 315 -26.69 8.84 3.47
N MET A 316 -25.61 8.06 3.55
CA MET A 316 -24.33 8.43 2.94
C MET A 316 -24.43 8.49 1.40
N LEU A 317 -25.06 7.50 0.76
CA LEU A 317 -25.30 7.54 -0.69
C LEU A 317 -26.03 8.81 -1.11
N LYS A 318 -27.11 9.18 -0.42
CA LYS A 318 -27.84 10.43 -0.70
C LYS A 318 -26.97 11.67 -0.48
N ALA A 319 -26.16 11.70 0.58
CA ALA A 319 -25.24 12.80 0.86
C ALA A 319 -24.14 12.92 -0.21
N SER A 320 -23.73 11.80 -0.82
CA SER A 320 -22.67 11.76 -1.82
C SER A 320 -22.96 12.63 -3.05
N HIS A 321 -24.22 12.71 -3.47
CA HIS A 321 -24.67 13.56 -4.58
C HIS A 321 -24.47 15.07 -4.34
N TYR A 322 -24.32 15.48 -3.08
CA TYR A 322 -24.06 16.88 -2.71
C TYR A 322 -22.60 17.17 -2.41
N ILE A 323 -21.85 16.16 -1.94
CA ILE A 323 -20.47 16.30 -1.48
C ILE A 323 -19.48 16.10 -2.64
N PHE A 324 -19.79 15.15 -3.54
CA PHE A 324 -18.90 14.77 -4.63
C PHE A 324 -19.45 15.20 -5.99
N PRO A 325 -18.56 15.48 -6.96
CA PRO A 325 -18.97 15.73 -8.34
C PRO A 325 -19.73 14.52 -8.95
N PRO A 326 -20.50 14.73 -10.03
CA PRO A 326 -21.11 13.63 -10.76
C PRO A 326 -20.06 12.70 -11.38
N ASP A 327 -20.47 11.47 -11.71
CA ASP A 327 -19.68 10.45 -12.42
C ASP A 327 -18.39 9.99 -11.72
N VAL A 328 -18.33 10.15 -10.39
CA VAL A 328 -17.20 9.67 -9.58
C VAL A 328 -17.47 8.32 -8.92
N ASN A 329 -16.40 7.60 -8.59
CA ASN A 329 -16.51 6.44 -7.72
C ASN A 329 -16.75 6.87 -6.25
N VAL A 330 -18.03 6.94 -5.85
CA VAL A 330 -18.46 7.37 -4.52
C VAL A 330 -17.75 6.59 -3.40
N GLY A 331 -17.57 5.28 -3.59
CA GLY A 331 -16.91 4.43 -2.62
C GLY A 331 -15.45 4.81 -2.35
N LYS A 332 -14.68 5.04 -3.41
CA LYS A 332 -13.29 5.51 -3.30
C LYS A 332 -13.21 6.94 -2.77
N ARG A 333 -14.18 7.81 -3.08
CA ARG A 333 -14.26 9.18 -2.54
C ARG A 333 -14.50 9.22 -1.04
N TYR A 334 -15.43 8.41 -0.52
CA TYR A 334 -15.60 8.25 0.93
C TYR A 334 -14.37 7.67 1.59
N THR A 335 -13.71 6.70 0.95
CA THR A 335 -12.46 6.11 1.43
C THR A 335 -11.35 7.17 1.54
N ALA A 336 -11.15 7.97 0.49
CA ALA A 336 -10.17 9.05 0.46
C ALA A 336 -10.42 10.07 1.59
N LEU A 337 -11.65 10.58 1.68
CA LEU A 337 -12.05 11.53 2.72
C LEU A 337 -11.87 10.95 4.13
N ALA A 338 -12.27 9.70 4.34
CA ALA A 338 -12.13 9.04 5.63
C ALA A 338 -10.66 8.86 6.02
N ILE A 339 -9.79 8.48 5.07
CA ILE A 339 -8.36 8.34 5.31
C ILE A 339 -7.72 9.69 5.62
N ASP A 340 -8.07 10.76 4.90
CA ASP A 340 -7.61 12.12 5.21
C ASP A 340 -7.93 12.49 6.66
N MET A 341 -9.18 12.24 7.09
CA MET A 341 -9.62 12.54 8.46
C MET A 341 -8.97 11.64 9.52
N ILE A 342 -8.80 10.33 9.25
CA ILE A 342 -8.10 9.39 10.14
C ILE A 342 -6.65 9.84 10.32
N ILE A 343 -5.95 10.13 9.22
CA ILE A 343 -4.55 10.56 9.26
C ILE A 343 -4.44 11.89 9.98
N LEU A 344 -5.35 12.84 9.74
CA LEU A 344 -5.38 14.10 10.47
C LEU A 344 -5.55 13.87 11.98
N ALA A 345 -6.46 12.97 12.37
CA ALA A 345 -6.65 12.60 13.77
C ALA A 345 -5.37 11.97 14.38
N VAL A 346 -4.70 11.07 13.64
CA VAL A 346 -3.40 10.50 14.02
C VAL A 346 -2.35 11.60 14.15
N PHE A 347 -2.33 12.55 13.22
CA PHE A 347 -1.37 13.66 13.20
C PHE A 347 -1.47 14.52 14.48
N PHE A 348 -2.69 14.75 14.97
CA PHE A 348 -2.95 15.49 16.21
C PHE A 348 -2.89 14.64 17.51
N SER A 349 -2.79 13.31 17.41
CA SER A 349 -2.82 12.39 18.56
C SER A 349 -1.47 11.69 18.80
N PRO A 350 -0.63 12.18 19.75
CA PRO A 350 0.63 11.53 20.08
C PRO A 350 0.46 10.08 20.57
N SER A 351 -0.57 9.80 21.36
CA SER A 351 -0.83 8.44 21.86
C SER A 351 -1.11 7.45 20.74
N THR A 352 -1.80 7.87 19.68
CA THR A 352 -2.04 7.03 18.51
C THR A 352 -0.75 6.81 17.72
N LYS A 353 0.10 7.83 17.57
CA LYS A 353 1.43 7.68 16.95
C LYS A 353 2.32 6.71 17.72
N ASP A 354 2.26 6.73 19.06
CA ASP A 354 3.00 5.80 19.91
C ASP A 354 2.50 4.35 19.73
N PHE A 355 1.18 4.14 19.67
CA PHE A 355 0.59 2.83 19.37
C PHE A 355 1.01 2.31 17.98
N LEU A 356 0.93 3.16 16.95
CA LEU A 356 1.39 2.83 15.60
C LEU A 356 2.90 2.55 15.55
N SER A 357 3.68 3.14 16.45
CA SER A 357 5.12 2.88 16.56
C SER A 357 5.46 1.63 17.38
N SER A 358 4.48 0.76 17.66
CA SER A 358 4.71 -0.53 18.33
C SER A 358 5.57 -1.47 17.47
N ARG A 359 6.35 -2.33 18.13
CA ARG A 359 7.30 -3.24 17.44
C ARG A 359 6.63 -4.12 16.40
N LEU A 360 5.43 -4.65 16.71
CA LEU A 360 4.67 -5.49 15.78
C LEU A 360 4.26 -4.71 14.52
N LEU A 361 3.68 -3.52 14.67
CA LEU A 361 3.21 -2.73 13.52
C LEU A 361 4.37 -2.23 12.66
N LEU A 362 5.49 -1.83 13.28
CA LEU A 362 6.72 -1.49 12.56
C LEU A 362 7.27 -2.67 11.77
N TRP A 363 7.21 -3.88 12.35
CA TRP A 363 7.62 -5.09 11.67
C TRP A 363 6.73 -5.41 10.47
N LEU A 364 5.40 -5.37 10.64
CA LEU A 364 4.45 -5.54 9.54
C LEU A 364 4.69 -4.50 8.44
N GLY A 365 4.94 -3.24 8.83
CA GLY A 365 5.27 -2.15 7.92
C GLY A 365 6.54 -2.37 7.11
N LYS A 366 7.58 -2.95 7.72
CA LYS A 366 8.82 -3.32 7.03
C LYS A 366 8.57 -4.35 5.93
N GLN A 367 7.63 -5.28 6.13
CA GLN A 367 7.31 -6.34 5.17
C GLN A 367 6.22 -5.95 4.16
N SER A 368 5.61 -4.77 4.28
CA SER A 368 4.37 -4.43 3.58
C SER A 368 4.47 -4.54 2.05
N PHE A 369 5.62 -4.16 1.49
CA PHE A 369 5.84 -4.17 0.04
C PHE A 369 6.02 -5.60 -0.49
N ALA A 370 6.78 -6.43 0.23
CA ALA A 370 6.92 -7.84 -0.10
C ALA A 370 5.57 -8.57 0.00
N VAL A 371 4.81 -8.34 1.08
CA VAL A 371 3.43 -8.87 1.23
C VAL A 371 2.57 -8.47 0.04
N TYR A 372 2.59 -7.20 -0.35
CA TYR A 372 1.83 -6.72 -1.51
C TYR A 372 2.18 -7.48 -2.80
N LEU A 373 3.46 -7.79 -3.05
CA LEU A 373 3.87 -8.50 -4.27
C LEU A 373 3.53 -10.00 -4.27
N ILE A 374 3.55 -10.67 -3.12
CA ILE A 374 3.45 -12.14 -3.07
C ILE A 374 2.07 -12.64 -2.66
N HIS A 375 1.29 -11.87 -1.90
CA HIS A 375 0.03 -12.35 -1.31
C HIS A 375 -0.98 -12.81 -2.37
N GLY A 376 -1.10 -12.10 -3.50
CA GLY A 376 -2.05 -12.44 -4.56
C GLY A 376 -1.77 -13.80 -5.20
N THR A 377 -0.51 -14.06 -5.55
CA THR A 377 -0.06 -15.36 -6.08
C THR A 377 -0.16 -16.46 -5.01
N MET A 378 0.27 -16.19 -3.77
CA MET A 378 0.15 -17.16 -2.68
C MET A 378 -1.30 -17.50 -2.33
N LEU A 379 -2.24 -16.57 -2.46
CA LEU A 379 -3.65 -16.80 -2.22
C LEU A 379 -4.20 -17.76 -3.29
N ARG A 380 -3.98 -17.43 -4.56
CA ARG A 380 -4.53 -18.21 -5.70
C ARG A 380 -3.88 -19.58 -5.87
N VAL A 381 -2.71 -19.81 -5.30
CA VAL A 381 -2.00 -21.10 -5.40
C VAL A 381 -2.01 -21.82 -4.07
N VAL A 382 -1.27 -21.32 -3.08
CA VAL A 382 -1.06 -22.00 -1.80
C VAL A 382 -2.35 -22.09 -0.99
N LEU A 383 -3.09 -20.99 -0.83
CA LEU A 383 -4.34 -21.04 -0.06
C LEU A 383 -5.41 -21.86 -0.78
N CYS A 384 -5.53 -21.72 -2.11
CA CYS A 384 -6.41 -22.61 -2.90
C CYS A 384 -6.06 -24.09 -2.69
N TRP A 385 -4.78 -24.48 -2.70
CA TRP A 385 -4.38 -25.86 -2.41
C TRP A 385 -4.71 -26.30 -0.98
N MET A 386 -4.59 -25.42 0.00
CA MET A 386 -4.96 -25.73 1.39
C MET A 386 -6.47 -25.93 1.55
N LEU A 387 -7.28 -25.10 0.87
CA LEU A 387 -8.74 -25.09 1.01
C LEU A 387 -9.46 -26.10 0.11
N TYR A 388 -8.93 -26.40 -1.06
CA TYR A 388 -9.55 -27.31 -2.04
C TYR A 388 -8.78 -28.62 -2.22
N GLY A 389 -7.54 -28.70 -1.71
CA GLY A 389 -6.63 -29.81 -1.96
C GLY A 389 -5.77 -29.60 -3.22
N ILE A 390 -4.79 -30.48 -3.39
CA ILE A 390 -3.97 -30.54 -4.61
C ILE A 390 -4.66 -31.54 -5.53
N SER A 391 -5.51 -31.09 -6.45
CA SER A 391 -6.12 -31.94 -7.46
C SER A 391 -5.56 -31.61 -8.86
N GLY A 392 -4.98 -32.62 -9.50
CA GLY A 392 -4.48 -32.58 -10.87
C GLY A 392 -5.31 -33.45 -11.83
N GLU A 393 -6.49 -33.92 -11.41
CA GLU A 393 -7.28 -34.88 -12.20
C GLU A 393 -7.68 -34.31 -13.58
N PRO A 394 -7.66 -35.11 -14.65
CA PRO A 394 -7.97 -34.63 -16.00
C PRO A 394 -9.43 -34.16 -16.08
N TRP A 395 -9.63 -33.00 -16.71
CA TRP A 395 -10.96 -32.52 -17.08
C TRP A 395 -11.46 -33.28 -18.31
N ASN A 396 -12.65 -33.89 -18.23
CA ASN A 396 -13.36 -34.44 -19.37
C ASN A 396 -14.50 -33.48 -19.75
N GLY A 397 -14.25 -32.54 -20.67
CA GLY A 397 -15.28 -31.63 -21.20
C GLY A 397 -14.73 -30.44 -22.01
N SER A 398 -15.53 -29.84 -22.88
CA SER A 398 -15.11 -28.76 -23.78
C SER A 398 -15.09 -27.38 -23.10
N GLU A 399 -13.92 -26.71 -23.21
CA GLU A 399 -13.56 -25.30 -23.01
C GLU A 399 -14.04 -24.51 -21.75
N PRO A 400 -13.26 -23.55 -21.20
CA PRO A 400 -13.52 -22.96 -19.89
C PRO A 400 -14.14 -21.56 -19.91
N LEU A 401 -14.93 -21.17 -20.93
CA LEU A 401 -15.26 -19.75 -21.14
C LEU A 401 -16.73 -19.38 -21.34
N THR A 402 -17.66 -20.32 -21.21
CA THR A 402 -19.10 -19.98 -21.21
C THR A 402 -19.69 -20.16 -19.82
N ASP A 403 -20.62 -19.26 -19.51
CA ASP A 403 -21.46 -19.13 -18.32
C ASP A 403 -22.36 -20.36 -18.10
N ASP A 404 -21.76 -21.56 -18.17
CA ASP A 404 -22.42 -22.82 -17.90
C ASP A 404 -22.54 -22.98 -16.39
N LYS A 405 -23.77 -23.23 -15.95
CA LYS A 405 -24.07 -23.86 -14.66
C LYS A 405 -23.44 -25.25 -14.64
N ARG A 406 -22.13 -25.31 -14.39
CA ARG A 406 -21.41 -26.57 -14.18
C ARG A 406 -21.55 -26.96 -12.71
N ASP A 407 -21.97 -28.19 -12.44
CA ASP A 407 -22.22 -28.69 -11.08
C ASP A 407 -20.97 -29.37 -10.44
N ASP A 408 -19.85 -29.41 -11.16
CA ASP A 408 -18.63 -30.17 -10.85
C ASP A 408 -17.43 -29.33 -10.39
N TRP A 409 -17.67 -28.13 -9.84
CA TRP A 409 -16.60 -27.33 -9.23
C TRP A 409 -15.98 -28.02 -8.01
N LEU A 410 -14.68 -27.80 -7.80
CA LEU A 410 -14.02 -28.20 -6.56
C LEU A 410 -14.64 -27.42 -5.40
N ARG A 411 -15.28 -28.15 -4.49
CA ARG A 411 -15.92 -27.58 -3.31
C ARG A 411 -14.90 -27.30 -2.22
N ILE A 412 -15.10 -26.19 -1.52
CA ILE A 412 -14.29 -25.84 -0.36
C ILE A 412 -14.35 -26.93 0.73
N ARG A 413 -13.22 -27.22 1.37
CA ARG A 413 -13.15 -28.14 2.52
C ARG A 413 -13.98 -27.64 3.71
N PRO A 414 -14.32 -28.52 4.67
CA PRO A 414 -15.16 -28.17 5.81
C PRO A 414 -14.66 -26.95 6.61
N PRO A 415 -15.55 -26.20 7.28
CA PRO A 415 -15.21 -24.93 7.93
C PRO A 415 -14.04 -24.97 8.92
N TRP A 416 -13.82 -26.09 9.60
CA TRP A 416 -12.68 -26.24 10.52
C TRP A 416 -11.33 -26.25 9.78
N VAL A 417 -11.28 -26.80 8.56
CA VAL A 417 -10.08 -26.74 7.70
C VAL A 417 -9.83 -25.31 7.29
N VAL A 418 -10.87 -24.58 6.89
CA VAL A 418 -10.78 -23.17 6.50
C VAL A 418 -10.26 -22.32 7.67
N GLY A 419 -10.83 -22.52 8.86
CA GLY A 419 -10.45 -21.81 10.09
C GLY A 419 -9.01 -22.01 10.53
N ILE A 420 -8.40 -23.17 10.23
CA ILE A 420 -6.98 -23.44 10.48
C ILE A 420 -6.11 -22.94 9.32
N SER A 421 -6.57 -23.13 8.07
CA SER A 421 -5.78 -22.84 6.88
C SER A 421 -5.52 -21.35 6.70
N ILE A 422 -6.49 -20.48 7.00
CA ILE A 422 -6.34 -19.03 6.83
C ILE A 422 -5.23 -18.47 7.74
N PRO A 423 -5.22 -18.68 9.07
CA PRO A 423 -4.13 -18.21 9.93
C PRO A 423 -2.77 -18.79 9.56
N VAL A 424 -2.71 -20.08 9.21
CA VAL A 424 -1.46 -20.73 8.77
C VAL A 424 -0.95 -20.07 7.49
N TRP A 425 -1.83 -19.83 6.52
CA TRP A 425 -1.47 -19.16 5.27
C TRP A 425 -1.00 -17.71 5.50
N ILE A 426 -1.67 -16.94 6.37
CA ILE A 426 -1.21 -15.58 6.74
C ILE A 426 0.21 -15.66 7.33
N GLY A 427 0.47 -16.61 8.23
CA GLY A 427 1.81 -16.85 8.77
C GLY A 427 2.84 -17.14 7.68
N LEU A 428 2.51 -18.02 6.73
CA LEU A 428 3.38 -18.34 5.58
C LEU A 428 3.66 -17.12 4.71
N VAL A 429 2.64 -16.30 4.39
CA VAL A 429 2.82 -15.07 3.62
C VAL A 429 3.80 -14.14 4.30
N TYR A 430 3.67 -13.92 5.61
CA TYR A 430 4.58 -13.03 6.34
C TYR A 430 6.00 -13.61 6.51
N ILE A 431 6.14 -14.94 6.62
CA ILE A 431 7.47 -15.59 6.62
C ILE A 431 8.15 -15.41 5.26
N LEU A 432 7.45 -15.68 4.16
CA LEU A 432 8.01 -15.50 2.81
C LEU A 432 8.26 -14.02 2.51
N ALA A 433 7.43 -13.11 2.99
CA ALA A 433 7.67 -11.67 2.90
C ALA A 433 8.93 -11.25 3.69
N ALA A 434 9.14 -11.82 4.87
CA ALA A 434 10.36 -11.57 5.64
C ALA A 434 11.63 -12.05 4.91
N LEU A 435 11.56 -13.22 4.27
CA LEU A 435 12.64 -13.73 3.41
C LEU A 435 12.85 -12.83 2.19
N TRP A 436 11.78 -12.41 1.52
CA TRP A 436 11.86 -11.49 0.40
C TRP A 436 12.56 -10.18 0.77
N THR A 437 12.14 -9.56 1.87
CA THR A 437 12.75 -8.31 2.37
C THR A 437 14.20 -8.51 2.83
N ALA A 438 14.58 -9.72 3.25
CA ALA A 438 15.95 -10.03 3.66
C ALA A 438 16.91 -10.30 2.49
N TYR A 439 16.41 -10.80 1.35
CA TYR A 439 17.24 -11.27 0.24
C TYR A 439 16.95 -10.57 -1.09
N VAL A 440 15.69 -10.49 -1.49
CA VAL A 440 15.28 -9.92 -2.79
C VAL A 440 15.39 -8.39 -2.76
N ASP A 441 14.88 -7.74 -1.72
CA ASP A 441 14.92 -6.28 -1.61
C ASP A 441 16.37 -5.72 -1.62
N PRO A 442 17.33 -6.27 -0.84
CA PRO A 442 18.73 -5.85 -0.92
C PRO A 442 19.37 -6.10 -2.28
N PHE A 443 19.01 -7.21 -2.95
CA PHE A 443 19.47 -7.49 -4.30
C PHE A 443 18.98 -6.43 -5.30
N CYS A 444 17.69 -6.13 -5.31
CA CYS A 444 17.11 -5.08 -6.15
C CYS A 444 17.66 -3.69 -5.81
N ALA A 445 17.91 -3.42 -4.53
CA ALA A 445 18.56 -2.17 -4.09
C ALA A 445 20.00 -2.06 -4.61
N SER A 446 20.78 -3.15 -4.57
CA SER A 446 22.13 -3.21 -5.12
C SER A 446 22.12 -2.99 -6.63
N MET A 447 21.20 -3.63 -7.37
CA MET A 447 21.03 -3.40 -8.80
C MET A 447 20.72 -1.93 -9.12
N THR A 448 19.81 -1.32 -8.35
CA THR A 448 19.48 0.10 -8.52
C THR A 448 20.70 1.00 -8.27
N GLN A 449 21.50 0.70 -7.25
CA GLN A 449 22.73 1.44 -6.96
C GLN A 449 23.78 1.28 -8.06
N LYS A 450 23.94 0.08 -8.63
CA LYS A 450 24.83 -0.16 -9.77
C LYS A 450 24.39 0.64 -10.98
N LEU A 451 23.09 0.65 -11.28
CA LEU A 451 22.51 1.43 -12.36
C LEU A 451 22.74 2.93 -12.15
N GLU A 452 22.51 3.42 -10.93
CA GLU A 452 22.77 4.82 -10.59
C GLU A 452 24.24 5.18 -10.81
N LYS A 453 25.19 4.40 -10.28
CA LYS A 453 26.62 4.65 -10.46
C LYS A 453 27.06 4.59 -11.93
N ALA A 454 26.44 3.73 -12.74
CA ALA A 454 26.79 3.59 -14.15
C ALA A 454 26.29 4.77 -15.01
N VAL A 455 25.22 5.45 -14.58
CA VAL A 455 24.53 6.48 -15.39
C VAL A 455 24.76 7.90 -14.85
N PHE A 456 25.02 8.05 -13.55
CA PHE A 456 25.29 9.36 -12.95
C PHE A 456 26.74 9.74 -13.18
N VAL A 457 26.95 11.01 -13.52
CA VAL A 457 28.27 11.63 -13.49
C VAL A 457 28.74 11.57 -12.04
N GLU A 458 29.86 10.89 -11.78
CA GLU A 458 30.52 11.02 -10.48
C GLU A 458 30.89 12.48 -10.33
N ASP A 459 30.43 13.13 -9.25
CA ASP A 459 30.76 14.54 -9.00
C ASP A 459 32.28 14.71 -9.04
N GLU A 460 32.82 15.21 -10.16
CA GLU A 460 33.94 16.13 -10.10
C GLU A 460 33.44 17.24 -9.19
N LYS A 461 33.83 17.17 -7.93
CA LYS A 461 33.83 18.32 -7.04
C LYS A 461 34.79 19.32 -7.64
N THR A 462 34.38 20.02 -8.69
CA THR A 462 35.02 21.25 -9.10
C THR A 462 34.50 22.28 -8.09
N PRO A 463 35.32 22.71 -7.11
CA PRO A 463 34.91 23.84 -6.29
C PRO A 463 34.63 24.98 -7.25
N LEU A 464 33.39 25.46 -7.28
CA LEU A 464 33.08 26.75 -7.89
C LEU A 464 34.10 27.75 -7.34
N PRO A 465 34.86 28.47 -8.18
CA PRO A 465 35.86 29.39 -7.70
C PRO A 465 35.18 30.52 -6.94
N THR A 466 35.09 30.38 -5.62
CA THR A 466 34.88 31.48 -4.68
C THR A 466 36.18 32.25 -4.56
N GLN A 467 36.56 32.95 -5.64
CA GLN A 467 37.47 34.08 -5.55
C GLN A 467 36.80 35.26 -6.25
N SER A 468 36.16 36.12 -5.44
CA SER A 468 35.96 37.52 -5.81
C SER A 468 37.35 38.12 -6.00
N ILE A 469 37.77 38.31 -7.25
CA ILE A 469 38.96 39.09 -7.57
C ILE A 469 38.65 40.54 -7.16
N PRO A 470 39.37 41.15 -6.21
CA PRO A 470 39.19 42.57 -5.92
C PRO A 470 39.66 43.36 -7.14
N MET A 471 38.83 44.30 -7.59
CA MET A 471 39.19 45.26 -8.62
C MET A 471 40.38 46.07 -8.11
N GLN A 472 41.55 45.93 -8.75
CA GLN A 472 42.69 46.81 -8.48
C GLN A 472 42.34 48.19 -9.03
N THR A 473 42.11 49.13 -8.12
CA THR A 473 42.12 50.56 -8.44
C THR A 473 43.56 50.99 -8.64
N THR A 474 43.92 51.33 -9.87
CA THR A 474 45.03 52.23 -10.20
C THR A 474 44.47 53.44 -10.93
#